data_AF-A0A5E7A4A1-F1
#
_entry.id   AF-A0A5E7A4A1-F1
#
_cell.length_a   1.000
_cell.length_b   1.000
_cell.length_c   1.000
_cell.angle_alpha   90.00
_cell.angle_beta   90.00
_cell.angle_gamma   90.00
#
_symmetry.space_group_name_H-M   'P 1'
#
loop_
_entity.id
_entity.type
_entity.pdbx_description
1 polymer ?
#
loop_
_entity_poly.entity_id
_entity_poly.type
_entity_poly.pdbx_seq_one_letter_code
_entity_poly.pdbx_strand_id
1 'polypeptide(L)'
;MIAEKYILLLQFGASVFMATDYFFAEKQRQVINHAINSHLEPLRTSVETDLKVKVSSALESWVSIVWPFLLCASGFLIATYVLPYAAGKIHNLITLAALLVVSLIVISNAKKAFDLIVTILAPIIFSSALLVVTRFLINCPKGTVFGIGFVFLIASFVCRSANISW
;
A
#
# COMPACT_ATOMS: atom_id res chain seq x y z
N MET A 1 -19.53 -9.76 -7.30
CA MET A 1 -19.46 -10.07 -8.74
C MET A 1 -19.57 -8.75 -9.49
N ILE A 2 -18.51 -8.32 -10.17
CA ILE A 2 -18.54 -7.07 -10.95
C ILE A 2 -19.32 -7.38 -12.23
N ALA A 3 -20.36 -6.60 -12.55
CA ALA A 3 -21.13 -6.84 -13.76
C ALA A 3 -20.24 -6.63 -14.99
N GLU A 4 -20.21 -7.62 -15.90
CA GLU A 4 -19.36 -7.61 -17.09
C GLU A 4 -19.53 -6.35 -17.94
N LYS A 5 -20.72 -5.74 -17.90
CA LYS A 5 -21.03 -4.46 -18.53
C LYS A 5 -20.03 -3.35 -18.16
N TYR A 6 -19.58 -3.27 -16.91
CA TYR A 6 -18.61 -2.26 -16.49
C TYR A 6 -17.20 -2.53 -17.01
N ILE A 7 -16.81 -3.81 -17.11
CA ILE A 7 -15.52 -4.21 -17.68
C ILE A 7 -15.48 -3.86 -19.17
N LEU A 8 -16.55 -4.16 -19.90
CA LEU A 8 -16.73 -3.79 -21.31
C LEU A 8 -16.70 -2.27 -21.52
N LEU A 9 -17.35 -1.50 -20.64
CA LEU A 9 -17.36 -0.04 -20.74
C LEU A 9 -15.96 0.54 -20.51
N LEU A 10 -15.20 0.00 -19.56
CA LEU A 10 -13.80 0.38 -19.32
C LEU A 10 -12.91 0.07 -20.53
N GLN A 11 -13.09 -1.10 -21.15
CA GLN A 11 -12.33 -1.49 -22.34
C GLN A 11 -12.69 -0.64 -23.55
N PHE A 12 -13.98 -0.33 -23.73
CA PHE A 12 -14.43 0.57 -24.79
C PHE A 12 -13.85 1.97 -24.59
N GLY A 13 -13.97 2.54 -23.39
CA GLY A 13 -13.37 3.83 -23.07
C GLY A 13 -11.85 3.85 -23.30
N ALA A 14 -11.15 2.81 -22.85
CA ALA A 14 -9.72 2.63 -23.10
C ALA A 14 -9.39 2.65 -24.61
N SER A 15 -10.16 1.92 -25.41
CA SER A 15 -9.95 1.87 -26.87
C SER A 15 -10.17 3.24 -27.53
N VAL A 16 -11.15 4.03 -27.08
CA VAL A 16 -11.40 5.39 -27.59
C VAL A 16 -10.22 6.32 -27.24
N PHE A 17 -9.77 6.32 -25.98
CA PHE A 17 -8.65 7.16 -25.53
C PHE A 17 -7.30 6.73 -26.14
N MET A 18 -7.10 5.45 -26.45
CA MET A 18 -5.93 5.02 -27.21
C MET A 18 -6.07 5.37 -28.69
N ALA A 19 -7.27 5.26 -29.26
CA ALA A 19 -7.53 5.62 -30.66
C ALA A 19 -7.42 7.12 -30.91
N THR A 20 -7.54 7.99 -29.89
CA THR A 20 -7.25 9.42 -30.08
C THR A 20 -5.79 9.71 -30.46
N ASP A 21 -4.86 8.79 -30.16
CA ASP A 21 -3.49 8.77 -30.70
C ASP A 21 -3.42 8.38 -32.20
N TYR A 22 -4.55 7.93 -32.76
CA TYR A 22 -4.96 7.96 -34.17
C TYR A 22 -5.01 9.34 -34.81
N PHE A 23 -5.89 10.14 -34.21
CA PHE A 23 -6.62 11.17 -34.93
C PHE A 23 -6.05 12.57 -34.69
N PHE A 24 -5.36 12.79 -33.57
CA PHE A 24 -4.76 14.09 -33.27
C PHE A 24 -3.36 14.21 -33.85
N ALA A 25 -3.07 15.35 -34.50
CA ALA A 25 -1.73 15.69 -34.93
C ALA A 25 -0.83 16.04 -33.72
N GLU A 26 0.49 15.90 -33.89
CA GLU A 26 1.49 16.09 -32.82
C GLU A 26 1.33 17.43 -32.08
N LYS A 27 1.08 18.53 -32.81
CA LYS A 27 0.87 19.86 -32.21
C LYS A 27 -0.39 19.94 -31.33
N GLN A 28 -1.47 19.28 -31.72
CA GLN A 28 -2.71 19.25 -30.94
C GLN A 28 -2.54 18.42 -29.67
N ARG A 29 -1.78 17.32 -29.75
CA ARG A 29 -1.43 16.52 -28.57
C ARG A 29 -0.61 17.30 -27.58
N GLN A 30 0.36 18.10 -28.04
CA GLN A 30 1.17 18.91 -27.14
C GLN A 30 0.32 19.91 -26.34
N VAL A 31 -0.66 20.56 -26.97
CA VAL A 31 -1.59 21.48 -26.29
C VAL A 31 -2.44 20.73 -25.25
N ILE A 32 -3.00 19.58 -25.61
CA ILE A 32 -3.81 18.76 -24.71
C ILE A 32 -2.97 18.23 -23.55
N ASN A 33 -1.78 17.69 -23.83
CA ASN A 33 -0.85 17.20 -22.81
C ASN A 33 -0.43 18.32 -21.86
N HIS A 34 -0.17 19.52 -22.38
CA HIS A 34 0.17 20.67 -21.53
C HIS A 34 -0.99 21.06 -20.61
N ALA A 35 -2.22 21.11 -21.13
CA ALA A 35 -3.41 21.39 -20.33
C ALA A 35 -3.71 20.31 -19.27
N ILE A 36 -3.45 19.03 -19.58
CA ILE A 36 -3.64 17.94 -18.61
C ILE A 36 -2.50 17.94 -17.58
N ASN A 37 -1.25 18.14 -18.01
CA ASN A 37 -0.11 18.17 -17.12
C ASN A 37 -0.20 19.33 -16.12
N SER A 38 -0.73 20.48 -16.51
CA SER A 38 -0.96 21.59 -15.57
C SER A 38 -1.93 21.24 -14.43
N HIS A 39 -2.84 20.27 -14.64
CA HIS A 39 -3.72 19.76 -13.60
C HIS A 39 -3.09 18.58 -12.82
N LEU A 40 -2.26 17.76 -13.47
CA LEU A 40 -1.62 16.60 -12.85
C LEU A 40 -0.40 16.95 -11.98
N GLU A 41 0.36 17.98 -12.33
CA GLU A 41 1.51 18.43 -11.55
C GLU A 41 1.17 18.88 -10.11
N PRO A 42 0.17 19.75 -9.87
CA PRO A 42 -0.21 20.11 -8.51
C PRO A 42 -0.72 18.89 -7.73
N LEU A 43 -1.51 18.02 -8.37
CA LEU A 43 -2.00 16.78 -7.75
C LEU A 43 -0.84 15.87 -7.33
N ARG A 44 0.15 15.66 -8.22
CA ARG A 44 1.37 14.90 -7.93
C ARG A 44 2.11 15.48 -6.73
N THR A 45 2.27 16.80 -6.70
CA THR A 45 3.05 17.48 -5.66
C THR A 45 2.35 17.38 -4.30
N SER A 46 1.02 17.54 -4.27
CA SER A 46 0.22 17.34 -3.07
C SER A 46 0.32 15.91 -2.56
N VAL A 47 0.20 14.91 -3.45
CA VAL A 47 0.28 13.49 -3.08
C VAL A 47 1.68 13.10 -2.61
N GLU A 48 2.73 13.63 -3.24
CA GLU A 48 4.11 13.40 -2.79
C GLU A 48 4.37 13.99 -1.40
N THR A 49 3.84 15.18 -1.13
CA THR A 49 3.96 15.84 0.18
C THR A 49 3.19 15.06 1.25
N ASP A 50 1.94 14.69 0.97
CA ASP A 50 1.12 13.87 1.87
C ASP A 50 1.76 12.50 2.15
N LEU A 51 2.33 11.86 1.13
CA LEU A 51 3.07 10.60 1.28
C LEU A 51 4.30 10.78 2.17
N LYS A 52 5.09 11.84 1.99
CA LYS A 52 6.25 12.12 2.85
C LYS A 52 5.86 12.30 4.31
N VAL A 53 4.80 13.06 4.58
CA VAL A 53 4.27 13.28 5.94
C VAL A 53 3.75 11.97 6.56
N LYS A 54 3.02 11.17 5.78
CA LYS A 54 2.52 9.87 6.26
C LYS A 54 3.64 8.88 6.53
N VAL A 55 4.66 8.83 5.68
CA VAL A 55 5.84 7.97 5.87
C VAL A 55 6.66 8.43 7.08
N SER A 56 6.85 9.74 7.28
CA SER A 56 7.57 10.22 8.47
C SER A 56 6.81 9.89 9.76
N SER A 57 5.49 10.12 9.78
CA SER A 57 4.63 9.76 10.92
C SER A 57 4.62 8.24 11.18
N ALA A 58 4.67 7.44 10.11
CA ALA A 58 4.80 5.99 10.22
C ALA A 58 6.12 5.55 10.83
N LEU A 59 7.23 6.17 10.43
CA LEU A 59 8.55 5.89 10.97
C LEU A 59 8.65 6.27 12.46
N GLU A 60 8.05 7.39 12.85
CA GLU A 60 7.94 7.80 14.26
C GLU A 60 7.13 6.79 15.09
N SER A 61 6.02 6.32 14.53
CA SER A 61 5.16 5.32 15.18
C SER A 61 5.79 3.91 15.23
N TRP A 62 6.79 3.65 14.37
CA TRP A 62 7.44 2.35 14.26
C TRP A 62 8.16 1.94 15.55
N VAL A 63 8.74 2.91 16.27
CA VAL A 63 9.36 2.66 17.58
C VAL A 63 8.34 2.13 18.59
N SER A 64 7.11 2.67 18.58
CA SER A 64 6.02 2.22 19.46
C SER A 64 5.55 0.80 19.14
N ILE A 65 5.66 0.37 17.88
CA ILE A 65 5.37 -1.00 17.46
C ILE A 65 6.52 -1.94 17.81
N VAL A 66 7.75 -1.60 17.47
CA VAL A 66 8.91 -2.50 17.57
C VAL A 66 9.32 -2.75 19.03
N TRP A 67 9.19 -1.74 19.90
CA TRP A 67 9.57 -1.84 21.31
C TRP A 67 8.89 -2.98 22.10
N PRO A 68 7.55 -3.12 22.10
CA PRO A 68 6.89 -4.23 22.80
C PRO A 68 7.24 -5.60 22.23
N PHE A 69 7.49 -5.71 20.92
CA PHE A 69 7.97 -6.97 20.32
C PHE A 69 9.39 -7.31 20.76
N LEU A 70 10.29 -6.32 20.85
CA LEU A 70 11.64 -6.51 21.39
C LEU A 70 11.63 -6.94 22.85
N LEU A 71 10.76 -6.34 23.68
CA LEU A 71 10.57 -6.75 25.08
C LEU A 71 10.02 -8.17 25.20
N CYS A 72 9.11 -8.58 24.31
CA CYS A 72 8.61 -9.96 24.29
C CYS A 72 9.69 -10.94 23.83
N ALA A 73 10.49 -10.58 22.81
CA ALA A 73 11.59 -11.40 22.31
C ALA A 73 12.69 -11.58 23.37
N SER A 74 13.06 -10.52 24.09
CA SER A 74 14.02 -10.61 25.19
C SER A 74 13.45 -11.42 26.36
N GLY A 75 12.18 -11.23 26.73
CA GLY A 75 11.50 -12.04 27.73
C GLY A 75 11.44 -13.52 27.37
N PHE A 76 11.19 -13.85 26.10
CA PHE A 76 11.23 -15.22 25.59
C PHE A 76 12.64 -15.82 25.68
N LEU A 77 13.66 -15.09 25.22
CA LEU A 77 15.06 -15.55 25.30
C LEU A 77 15.51 -15.80 26.74
N ILE A 78 15.12 -14.93 27.68
CA ILE A 78 15.43 -15.11 29.11
C ILE A 78 14.72 -16.35 29.65
N ALA A 79 13.43 -16.54 29.31
CA ALA A 79 12.66 -17.70 29.72
C ALA A 79 13.23 -19.01 29.17
N THR A 80 13.65 -19.05 27.89
CA THR A 80 14.10 -20.29 27.24
C THR A 80 15.58 -20.61 27.43
N TYR A 81 16.46 -19.61 27.60
CA TYR A 81 17.91 -19.83 27.65
C TYR A 81 18.58 -19.48 28.97
N VAL A 82 18.01 -18.57 29.77
CA VAL A 82 18.65 -18.12 31.03
C VAL A 82 18.05 -18.84 32.24
N LEU A 83 16.73 -18.90 32.32
CA LEU A 83 15.99 -19.56 33.40
C LEU A 83 16.26 -21.08 33.57
N PRO A 84 16.53 -21.89 32.52
CA PRO A 84 16.80 -23.33 32.67
C PRO A 84 18.12 -23.64 33.36
N TYR A 85 19.11 -22.76 33.23
CA TYR A 85 20.41 -22.93 33.86
C TYR A 85 20.42 -22.43 35.32
N ALA A 86 19.47 -21.56 35.69
CA ALA A 86 19.44 -20.90 37.00
C ALA A 86 18.48 -21.55 38.01
N ALA A 87 17.45 -22.28 37.57
CA ALA A 87 16.40 -22.80 38.44
C ALA A 87 16.31 -24.33 38.38
N GLY A 88 16.31 -25.01 39.54
CA GLY A 88 16.05 -26.44 39.67
C GLY A 88 14.56 -26.81 39.47
N LYS A 89 14.00 -27.74 40.27
CA LYS A 89 12.63 -28.32 40.11
C LYS A 89 11.45 -27.32 39.96
N ILE A 90 11.62 -26.04 40.26
CA ILE A 90 10.61 -24.96 40.12
C ILE A 90 10.65 -24.32 38.71
N HIS A 91 11.67 -24.65 37.91
CA HIS A 91 11.92 -24.10 36.58
C HIS A 91 10.67 -24.11 35.71
N ASN A 92 10.06 -25.29 35.48
CA ASN A 92 8.92 -25.44 34.57
C ASN A 92 7.74 -24.52 34.91
N LEU A 93 7.49 -24.23 36.20
CA LEU A 93 6.37 -23.39 36.61
C LEU A 93 6.67 -21.90 36.34
N ILE A 94 7.92 -21.48 36.53
CA ILE A 94 8.38 -20.12 36.23
C ILE A 94 8.45 -19.89 34.73
N THR A 95 8.94 -20.86 33.93
CA THR A 95 8.97 -20.76 32.47
C THR A 95 7.56 -20.69 31.90
N LEU A 96 6.63 -21.50 32.41
CA LEU A 96 5.23 -21.49 31.98
C LEU A 96 4.55 -20.15 32.31
N ALA A 97 4.76 -19.63 33.53
CA ALA A 97 4.23 -18.33 33.93
C ALA A 97 4.81 -17.18 33.08
N ALA A 98 6.12 -17.19 32.80
CA ALA A 98 6.76 -16.21 31.93
C ALA A 98 6.23 -16.26 30.50
N LEU A 99 6.06 -17.46 29.93
CA LEU A 99 5.46 -17.65 28.60
C LEU A 99 4.01 -17.14 28.55
N LEU A 100 3.23 -17.39 29.60
CA LEU A 100 1.84 -16.96 29.69
C LEU A 100 1.73 -15.43 29.75
N VAL A 101 2.58 -14.78 30.55
CA VAL A 101 2.67 -13.31 30.62
C VAL A 101 3.12 -12.71 29.28
N VAL A 102 4.15 -13.26 28.64
CA VAL A 102 4.62 -12.81 27.33
C VAL A 102 3.51 -12.96 26.28
N SER A 103 2.80 -14.10 26.25
CA SER A 103 1.72 -14.33 25.30
C SER A 103 0.55 -13.34 25.47
N LEU A 104 0.17 -13.00 26.71
CA LEU A 104 -0.85 -11.99 27.02
C LEU A 104 -0.43 -10.59 26.54
N ILE A 105 0.84 -10.22 26.74
CA ILE A 105 1.39 -8.95 26.27
C ILE A 105 1.39 -8.89 24.74
N VAL A 106 1.77 -9.98 24.06
CA VAL A 106 1.74 -10.05 22.59
C VAL A 106 0.31 -9.92 22.08
N ILE A 107 -0.66 -10.67 22.63
CA ILE A 107 -2.06 -10.60 22.20
C ILE A 107 -2.64 -9.20 22.44
N SER A 108 -2.36 -8.58 23.58
CA SER A 108 -2.85 -7.24 23.91
C SER A 108 -2.28 -6.16 22.98
N ASN A 109 -1.04 -6.33 22.49
CA ASN A 109 -0.40 -5.37 21.60
C ASN A 109 -0.60 -5.70 20.12
N ALA A 110 -0.91 -6.95 19.77
CA ALA A 110 -1.15 -7.40 18.39
C ALA A 110 -2.31 -6.64 17.75
N LYS A 111 -3.41 -6.40 18.48
CA LYS A 111 -4.54 -5.61 17.97
C LYS A 111 -4.11 -4.17 17.64
N LYS A 112 -3.39 -3.52 18.55
CA LYS A 112 -2.89 -2.14 18.35
C LYS A 112 -1.92 -2.07 17.17
N ALA A 113 -1.02 -3.04 17.06
CA ALA A 113 -0.08 -3.13 15.94
C ALA A 113 -0.82 -3.35 14.62
N PHE A 114 -1.84 -4.21 14.60
CA PHE A 114 -2.65 -4.46 13.40
C PHE A 114 -3.44 -3.22 12.98
N ASP A 115 -4.12 -2.55 13.90
CA ASP A 115 -4.83 -1.30 13.61
C ASP A 115 -3.87 -0.25 13.06
N LEU A 116 -2.69 -0.08 13.68
CA LEU A 116 -1.69 0.90 13.25
C LEU A 116 -1.12 0.54 11.86
N ILE A 117 -0.88 -0.74 11.59
CA ILE A 117 -0.47 -1.22 10.26
C ILE A 117 -1.56 -0.93 9.24
N VAL A 118 -2.82 -1.26 9.50
CA VAL A 118 -3.91 -1.03 8.53
C VAL A 118 -4.12 0.46 8.27
N THR A 119 -4.15 1.27 9.33
CA THR A 119 -4.35 2.72 9.25
C THR A 119 -3.22 3.44 8.51
N ILE A 120 -1.99 2.92 8.57
CA ILE A 120 -0.83 3.53 7.90
C ILE A 120 -0.59 2.94 6.52
N LEU A 121 -0.64 1.62 6.39
CA LEU A 121 -0.30 0.91 5.17
C LEU A 121 -1.34 1.16 4.06
N ALA A 122 -2.63 1.16 4.38
CA ALA A 122 -3.68 1.41 3.39
C ALA A 122 -3.54 2.77 2.68
N PRO A 123 -3.40 3.91 3.39
CA PRO A 123 -3.22 5.19 2.73
C PRO A 123 -1.86 5.31 2.04
N ILE A 124 -0.78 4.69 2.57
CA ILE A 124 0.51 4.68 1.88
C ILE A 124 0.42 3.93 0.55
N ILE A 125 -0.19 2.75 0.51
CA ILE A 125 -0.39 1.98 -0.73
C ILE A 125 -1.20 2.80 -1.73
N PHE A 126 -2.30 3.41 -1.28
CA PHE A 126 -3.16 4.21 -2.16
C PHE A 126 -2.44 5.45 -2.71
N SER A 127 -1.80 6.24 -1.85
CA SER A 127 -1.05 7.43 -2.26
C SER A 127 0.13 7.07 -3.17
N SER A 128 0.81 5.94 -2.90
CA SER A 128 1.90 5.45 -3.75
C SER A 128 1.40 5.01 -5.12
N ALA A 129 0.29 4.27 -5.19
CA ALA A 129 -0.33 3.87 -6.44
C ALA A 129 -0.73 5.08 -7.28
N LEU A 130 -1.34 6.10 -6.65
CA LEU A 130 -1.74 7.32 -7.33
C LEU A 130 -0.52 8.10 -7.86
N LEU A 131 0.58 8.12 -7.11
CA LEU A 131 1.84 8.73 -7.54
C LEU A 131 2.44 8.02 -8.76
N VAL A 132 2.43 6.67 -8.77
CA VAL A 132 2.88 5.87 -9.92
C VAL A 132 2.03 6.17 -11.15
N VAL A 133 0.70 6.16 -11.01
CA VAL A 133 -0.22 6.49 -12.11
C VAL A 133 0.05 7.89 -12.64
N THR A 134 0.19 8.88 -11.75
CA THR A 134 0.40 10.28 -12.15
C THR A 134 1.75 10.47 -12.83
N ARG A 135 2.82 9.82 -12.35
CA ARG A 135 4.13 9.82 -13.02
C ARG A 135 4.07 9.16 -14.39
N PHE A 136 3.39 8.02 -14.50
CA PHE A 136 3.21 7.32 -15.76
C PHE A 136 2.47 8.20 -16.78
N LEU A 137 1.41 8.88 -16.35
CA LEU A 137 0.62 9.79 -17.19
C LEU A 137 1.45 10.97 -17.70
N ILE A 138 2.21 11.63 -16.83
CA ILE A 138 3.04 12.80 -17.19
C ILE A 138 4.18 12.42 -18.13
N ASN A 139 4.84 11.28 -17.90
CA ASN A 139 6.01 10.84 -18.67
C ASN A 139 5.65 9.93 -19.85
N CYS A 140 4.37 9.83 -20.22
CA CYS A 140 3.95 8.92 -21.28
C CYS A 140 4.44 9.45 -22.65
N PRO A 141 5.26 8.69 -23.41
CA PRO A 141 5.83 9.17 -24.67
C PRO A 141 4.78 9.38 -25.77
N LYS A 142 3.63 8.68 -25.67
CA LYS A 142 2.50 8.83 -26.59
C LYS A 142 1.48 9.88 -26.14
N GLY A 143 1.75 10.57 -25.03
CA GLY A 143 0.89 11.60 -24.47
C GLY A 143 -0.04 11.09 -23.37
N THR A 144 -0.53 12.04 -22.58
CA THR A 144 -1.26 11.81 -21.33
C THR A 144 -2.61 11.14 -21.57
N VAL A 145 -3.29 11.46 -22.68
CA VAL A 145 -4.59 10.87 -23.06
C VAL A 145 -4.47 9.37 -23.35
N PHE A 146 -3.42 8.97 -24.07
CA PHE A 146 -3.13 7.55 -24.30
C PHE A 146 -2.89 6.82 -22.97
N GLY A 147 -2.12 7.46 -22.07
CA GLY A 147 -1.88 6.95 -20.73
C GLY A 147 -3.16 6.74 -19.92
N ILE A 148 -4.15 7.65 -20.01
CA ILE A 148 -5.46 7.49 -19.35
C ILE A 148 -6.20 6.27 -19.89
N GLY A 149 -6.18 6.07 -21.21
CA GLY A 149 -6.73 4.87 -21.85
C GLY A 149 -6.07 3.59 -21.33
N PHE A 150 -4.75 3.60 -21.16
CA PHE A 150 -4.00 2.47 -20.60
C PHE A 150 -4.37 2.17 -19.14
N VAL A 151 -4.59 3.19 -18.32
CA VAL A 151 -5.06 3.02 -16.93
C VAL A 151 -6.44 2.36 -16.89
N PHE A 152 -7.37 2.78 -17.75
CA PHE A 152 -8.69 2.13 -17.86
C PHE A 152 -8.58 0.66 -18.29
N LEU A 153 -7.63 0.34 -19.17
CA LEU A 153 -7.38 -1.00 -19.63
C LEU A 153 -6.82 -1.89 -18.49
N ILE A 154 -5.86 -1.40 -17.70
CA ILE A 154 -5.38 -2.08 -16.49
C ILE A 154 -6.52 -2.30 -15.50
N ALA A 155 -7.33 -1.27 -15.23
CA ALA A 155 -8.47 -1.38 -14.32
C ALA A 155 -9.45 -2.46 -14.78
N SER A 156 -9.70 -2.56 -16.09
CA SER A 156 -10.56 -3.62 -16.65
C SER A 156 -10.00 -5.03 -16.41
N PHE A 157 -8.67 -5.21 -16.52
CA PHE A 157 -8.01 -6.49 -16.25
C PHE A 157 -8.06 -6.85 -14.76
N VAL A 158 -7.86 -5.89 -13.87
CA VAL A 158 -7.99 -6.09 -12.42
C VAL A 158 -9.43 -6.47 -12.05
N CYS A 159 -10.43 -5.77 -12.59
CA CYS A 159 -11.84 -6.13 -12.38
C CYS A 159 -12.14 -7.53 -12.90
N ARG A 160 -11.57 -7.92 -14.04
CA ARG A 160 -11.71 -9.27 -14.59
C ARG A 160 -11.05 -10.31 -13.71
N SER A 161 -9.83 -10.08 -13.22
CA SER A 161 -9.14 -11.07 -12.35
C SER A 161 -9.84 -11.22 -11.00
N ALA A 162 -10.35 -10.14 -10.42
CA ALA A 162 -11.12 -10.18 -9.18
C ALA A 162 -12.48 -10.89 -9.32
N ASN A 163 -13.01 -10.98 -10.54
CA ASN A 163 -14.25 -11.70 -10.83
C ASN A 163 -14.00 -13.19 -11.17
N ILE A 164 -12.74 -13.60 -11.41
CA ILE A 164 -12.36 -15.00 -11.48
C ILE A 164 -12.30 -15.50 -10.03
N SER A 165 -13.43 -16.04 -9.56
CA SER A 165 -13.44 -16.89 -8.38
C SER A 165 -12.66 -18.16 -8.72
N TRP A 166 -11.58 -18.39 -7.99
CA TRP A 166 -10.93 -19.70 -7.94
C TRP A 166 -11.79 -20.67 -7.13
#